data_AF-Q97CF6-F1
#
_entry.id   AF-Q97CF6-F1
#
_cell.length_a   1.000
_cell.length_b   1.000
_cell.length_c   1.000
_cell.angle_alpha   90.00
_cell.angle_beta   90.00
_cell.angle_gamma   90.00
#
_symmetry.space_group_name_H-M   'P 1'
#
loop_
_entity.id
_entity.type
_entity.pdbx_description
1 polymer ?
#
loop_
_entity_poly.entity_id
_entity_poly.type
_entity_poly.pdbx_seq_one_letter_code
_entity_poly.pdbx_strand_id
1 'polypeptide(L)'
;MIVMDVNQAIEIAKNEIQSRFNVTDVIIKSSALRNGIWQIKTSFILNNEQKYYVININNDTSEIIDMHEAKMVEGNAGSSRTLVTVAYAISILSVIAYIISIAIISLDGIASTHMYSSYGGQGIGYTNVATGALVGLISILVFLIIFLVIDIYIVVRISKIRSYIINGDYESAYQKNSVGFGVVALIFGGLLTGILLLIARGDLERAANS
;
A
#
# COMPACT_ATOMS: atom_id res chain seq x y z
N MET A 1 -17.04 30.08 -8.00
CA MET A 1 -16.55 28.94 -8.81
C MET A 1 -17.08 27.69 -8.15
N ILE A 2 -18.00 26.97 -8.80
CA ILE A 2 -18.65 25.81 -8.20
C ILE A 2 -17.75 24.61 -8.51
N VAL A 3 -17.10 24.09 -7.48
CA VAL A 3 -16.25 22.90 -7.57
C VAL A 3 -17.18 21.69 -7.68
N MET A 4 -17.04 20.90 -8.74
CA MET A 4 -17.85 19.72 -8.97
C MET A 4 -17.53 18.60 -7.97
N ASP A 5 -18.56 18.02 -7.36
CA ASP A 5 -18.41 16.86 -6.47
C ASP A 5 -18.20 15.56 -7.27
N VAL A 6 -17.60 14.55 -6.63
CA VAL A 6 -17.34 13.23 -7.23
C VAL A 6 -18.63 12.57 -7.74
N ASN A 7 -19.76 12.77 -7.06
CA ASN A 7 -21.04 12.19 -7.47
C ASN A 7 -21.55 12.82 -8.78
N GLN A 8 -21.38 14.13 -8.93
CA GLN A 8 -21.72 14.85 -10.16
C GLN A 8 -20.83 14.40 -11.32
N ALA A 9 -19.52 14.26 -11.08
CA ALA A 9 -18.59 13.75 -12.07
C ALA A 9 -18.95 12.32 -12.52
N ILE A 10 -19.36 11.46 -11.59
CA ILE A 10 -19.81 10.10 -11.87
C ILE A 10 -21.11 10.10 -12.69
N GLU A 11 -22.06 10.98 -12.37
CA GLU A 11 -23.34 11.07 -13.08
C GLU A 11 -23.14 11.54 -14.52
N ILE A 12 -22.31 12.56 -14.74
CA ILE A 12 -21.93 13.03 -16.08
C ILE A 12 -21.28 11.88 -16.88
N ALA A 13 -20.32 11.17 -16.28
CA ALA A 13 -19.67 10.03 -16.89
C ALA A 13 -20.66 8.93 -17.29
N LYS A 14 -21.62 8.59 -16.41
CA LYS A 14 -22.65 7.58 -16.70
C LYS A 14 -23.55 8.00 -17.83
N ASN A 15 -24.08 9.22 -17.78
CA ASN A 15 -24.99 9.74 -18.79
C ASN A 15 -24.34 9.77 -20.18
N GLU A 16 -23.06 10.15 -20.27
CA GLU A 16 -22.32 10.11 -21.53
C GLU A 16 -22.20 8.69 -22.09
N ILE A 17 -21.80 7.71 -21.26
CA ILE A 17 -21.69 6.31 -21.70
C ILE A 17 -23.04 5.74 -22.14
N GLN A 18 -24.08 5.97 -21.34
CA GLN A 18 -25.42 5.45 -21.61
C GLN A 18 -25.99 6.04 -22.90
N SER A 19 -25.81 7.34 -23.14
CA SER A 19 -26.27 8.00 -24.36
C SER A 19 -25.46 7.62 -25.60
N ARG A 20 -24.12 7.54 -25.49
CA ARG A 20 -23.24 7.26 -26.63
C ARG A 20 -23.30 5.81 -27.10
N PHE A 21 -23.44 4.86 -26.17
CA PHE A 21 -23.42 3.42 -26.49
C PHE A 21 -24.79 2.74 -26.36
N ASN A 22 -25.83 3.46 -25.95
CA ASN A 22 -27.16 2.91 -25.70
C ASN A 22 -27.13 1.70 -24.75
N VAL A 23 -26.42 1.85 -23.63
CA VAL A 23 -26.29 0.83 -22.58
C VAL A 23 -27.00 1.29 -21.32
N THR A 24 -27.59 0.36 -20.57
CA THR A 24 -28.30 0.67 -19.32
C THR A 24 -27.39 0.60 -18.11
N ASP A 25 -26.52 -0.41 -18.05
CA ASP A 25 -25.70 -0.70 -16.89
C ASP A 25 -24.25 -0.24 -17.08
N VAL A 26 -23.89 0.81 -16.34
CA VAL A 26 -22.53 1.36 -16.30
C VAL A 26 -21.98 1.23 -14.89
N ILE A 27 -20.93 0.41 -14.75
CA ILE A 27 -20.24 0.17 -13.48
C ILE A 27 -19.05 1.13 -13.39
N ILE A 28 -18.95 1.85 -12.27
CA ILE A 28 -17.78 2.70 -11.99
C ILE A 28 -16.71 1.83 -11.34
N LYS A 29 -15.52 1.78 -11.95
CA LYS A 29 -14.37 1.01 -11.44
C LYS A 29 -13.49 1.87 -10.53
N SER A 30 -13.26 3.12 -10.88
CA SER A 30 -12.55 4.08 -10.05
C SER A 30 -12.85 5.52 -10.44
N SER A 31 -12.64 6.44 -9.50
CA SER A 31 -12.69 7.88 -9.71
C SER A 31 -11.50 8.54 -9.01
N ALA A 32 -10.84 9.47 -9.67
CA ALA A 32 -9.74 10.23 -9.09
C ALA A 32 -9.69 11.66 -9.65
N LEU A 33 -9.52 12.65 -8.78
CA LEU A 33 -9.26 14.03 -9.17
C LEU A 33 -7.75 14.24 -9.29
N ARG A 34 -7.28 14.65 -10.47
CA ARG A 34 -5.87 14.98 -10.74
C ARG A 34 -5.79 16.27 -11.54
N ASN A 35 -5.07 17.26 -11.03
CA ASN A 35 -4.83 18.54 -11.71
C ASN A 35 -6.13 19.25 -12.18
N GLY A 36 -7.18 19.22 -11.37
CA GLY A 36 -8.48 19.80 -11.75
C GLY A 36 -9.28 18.98 -12.76
N ILE A 37 -8.85 17.74 -13.06
CA ILE A 37 -9.52 16.84 -13.98
C ILE A 37 -9.96 15.59 -13.21
N TRP A 38 -11.27 15.31 -13.25
CA TRP A 38 -11.83 14.05 -12.80
C TRP A 38 -11.58 12.98 -13.85
N GLN A 39 -10.83 11.96 -13.48
CA GLN A 39 -10.63 10.76 -14.27
C GLN A 39 -11.56 9.67 -13.74
N ILE A 40 -12.58 9.31 -14.52
CA ILE A 40 -13.57 8.30 -14.17
C ILE A 40 -13.36 7.07 -15.06
N LYS A 41 -13.06 5.92 -14.45
CA LYS A 41 -12.93 4.63 -15.14
C LYS A 41 -14.25 3.87 -15.04
N THR A 42 -14.82 3.50 -16.18
CA THR A 42 -16.13 2.83 -16.28
C THR A 42 -16.01 1.49 -17.01
N SER A 43 -16.95 0.58 -16.73
CA SER A 43 -17.12 -0.66 -17.50
C SER A 43 -18.59 -0.95 -17.74
N PHE A 44 -18.92 -1.45 -18.92
CA PHE A 44 -20.27 -1.82 -19.32
C PHE A 44 -20.23 -2.95 -20.36
N ILE A 45 -21.37 -3.61 -20.58
CA ILE A 45 -21.48 -4.67 -21.59
C ILE A 45 -22.04 -4.04 -22.87
N LEU A 46 -21.32 -4.18 -23.97
CA LEU A 46 -21.74 -3.76 -25.30
C LEU A 46 -21.53 -4.93 -26.27
N ASN A 47 -22.58 -5.36 -26.97
CA ASN A 47 -22.53 -6.49 -27.91
C ASN A 47 -21.96 -7.79 -27.30
N ASN A 48 -22.35 -8.12 -26.06
CA ASN A 48 -21.82 -9.24 -25.26
C ASN A 48 -20.32 -9.17 -24.95
N GLU A 49 -19.65 -8.04 -25.20
CA GLU A 49 -18.28 -7.80 -24.78
C GLU A 49 -18.24 -6.77 -23.64
N GLN A 50 -17.40 -7.02 -22.63
CA GLN A 50 -17.15 -6.02 -21.61
C GLN A 50 -16.21 -4.95 -22.16
N LYS A 51 -16.71 -3.71 -22.23
CA LYS A 51 -15.96 -2.53 -22.67
C LYS A 51 -15.56 -1.70 -21.45
N TYR A 52 -14.42 -1.03 -21.56
CA TYR A 52 -13.89 -0.17 -20.53
C TYR A 52 -13.55 1.19 -21.12
N TYR A 53 -13.93 2.25 -20.41
CA TYR A 53 -13.73 3.61 -20.87
C TYR A 53 -13.17 4.46 -19.75
N VAL A 54 -12.22 5.32 -20.11
CA VAL A 54 -11.71 6.38 -19.25
C VAL A 54 -12.29 7.69 -19.75
N ILE A 55 -12.94 8.42 -18.84
CA ILE A 55 -13.59 9.69 -19.13
C ILE A 55 -12.90 10.74 -18.28
N ASN A 56 -12.33 11.74 -18.92
CA ASN A 56 -11.68 12.88 -18.29
C ASN A 56 -12.64 14.06 -18.30
N ILE A 57 -13.05 14.54 -17.12
CA ILE A 57 -14.03 15.62 -16.96
C ILE A 57 -13.35 16.79 -16.26
N ASN A 58 -13.46 17.98 -16.82
CA ASN A 58 -12.96 19.19 -16.18
C ASN A 58 -13.77 19.48 -14.92
N ASN A 59 -13.10 19.65 -13.78
CA ASN A 59 -13.75 19.93 -12.50
C ASN A 59 -14.46 21.28 -12.45
N ASP A 60 -14.01 22.25 -13.26
CA ASP A 60 -14.45 23.63 -13.17
C ASP A 60 -15.51 23.98 -14.22
N THR A 61 -15.46 23.33 -15.39
CA THR A 61 -16.42 23.54 -16.49
C THR A 61 -17.46 22.43 -16.61
N SER A 62 -17.27 21.30 -15.91
CA SER A 62 -18.07 20.08 -16.07
C SER A 62 -18.08 19.51 -17.49
N GLU A 63 -17.17 19.96 -18.36
CA GLU A 63 -17.05 19.47 -19.73
C GLU A 63 -16.19 18.22 -19.78
N ILE A 64 -16.59 17.28 -20.66
CA ILE A 64 -15.79 16.11 -20.97
C ILE A 64 -14.64 16.55 -21.89
N ILE A 65 -13.43 16.45 -21.37
CA ILE A 65 -12.19 16.83 -22.08
C ILE A 65 -11.85 15.75 -23.10
N ASP A 66 -11.89 14.50 -22.67
CA ASP A 66 -11.54 13.36 -23.49
C ASP A 66 -12.26 12.11 -22.98
N MET A 67 -12.52 11.21 -23.92
CA MET A 67 -13.13 9.92 -23.67
C MET A 67 -12.55 8.92 -24.68
N HIS A 68 -11.84 7.93 -24.16
CA HIS A 68 -11.25 6.88 -24.97
C HIS A 68 -11.55 5.51 -24.39
N GLU A 69 -11.66 4.52 -25.28
CA GLU A 69 -11.71 3.13 -24.87
C GLU A 69 -10.38 2.81 -24.20
N ALA A 70 -10.45 2.49 -22.92
CA ALA A 70 -9.31 1.91 -22.25
C ALA A 70 -9.35 0.43 -22.54
N LYS A 71 -8.23 -0.11 -23.04
CA LYS A 71 -7.97 -1.51 -22.80
C LYS A 71 -7.69 -1.66 -21.31
N MET A 72 -8.74 -1.83 -20.49
CA MET A 72 -8.54 -2.75 -19.37
C MET A 72 -8.49 -4.11 -20.03
N VAL A 73 -7.30 -4.50 -20.47
CA VAL A 73 -7.07 -5.92 -20.62
C VAL A 73 -7.44 -6.48 -19.26
N GLU A 74 -8.23 -7.55 -19.26
CA GLU A 74 -8.10 -8.54 -18.20
C GLU A 74 -6.66 -9.04 -18.27
N GLY A 75 -5.73 -8.17 -17.89
CA GLY A 75 -4.33 -8.44 -17.76
C GLY A 75 -4.37 -9.45 -16.66
N ASN A 76 -4.34 -10.72 -17.04
CA ASN A 76 -4.07 -11.77 -16.12
C ASN A 76 -2.70 -11.39 -15.59
N ALA A 77 -2.66 -10.69 -14.46
CA ALA A 77 -1.44 -10.27 -13.80
C ALA A 77 -0.69 -11.50 -13.24
N GLY A 78 -0.94 -12.67 -13.84
CA GLY A 78 -0.51 -13.98 -13.48
C GLY A 78 -0.64 -14.18 -11.99
N SER A 79 0.52 -14.36 -11.39
CA SER A 79 0.66 -14.61 -9.97
C SER A 79 0.74 -13.34 -9.13
N SER A 80 0.82 -12.14 -9.72
CA SER A 80 0.97 -10.84 -9.01
C SER A 80 -0.01 -10.66 -7.86
N ARG A 81 -1.28 -10.98 -8.09
CA ARG A 81 -2.32 -10.83 -7.06
C ARG A 81 -2.02 -11.71 -5.86
N THR A 82 -1.58 -12.94 -6.10
CA THR A 82 -1.18 -13.90 -5.07
C THR A 82 0.12 -13.45 -4.41
N LEU A 83 1.16 -13.12 -5.20
CA LEU A 83 2.48 -12.70 -4.71
C LEU A 83 2.39 -11.48 -3.80
N VAL A 84 1.65 -10.44 -4.21
CA VAL A 84 1.45 -9.22 -3.40
C VAL A 84 0.62 -9.52 -2.15
N THR A 85 -0.35 -10.44 -2.23
CA THR A 85 -1.13 -10.83 -1.05
C THR A 85 -0.30 -11.61 -0.04
N VAL A 86 0.57 -12.52 -0.50
CA VAL A 86 1.49 -13.26 0.36
C VAL A 86 2.53 -12.30 0.97
N ALA A 87 3.11 -11.39 0.16
CA ALA A 87 4.03 -10.37 0.66
C ALA A 87 3.38 -9.49 1.74
N TYR A 88 2.11 -9.12 1.55
CA TYR A 88 1.35 -8.37 2.55
C TYR A 88 1.19 -9.14 3.86
N ALA A 89 0.82 -10.43 3.79
CA ALA A 89 0.67 -11.27 4.97
C ALA A 89 1.98 -11.44 5.74
N ILE A 90 3.10 -11.69 5.04
CA ILE A 90 4.43 -11.80 5.65
C ILE A 90 4.85 -10.48 6.30
N SER A 91 4.59 -9.35 5.64
CA SER A 91 4.92 -8.03 6.18
C SER A 91 4.13 -7.71 7.46
N ILE A 92 2.85 -8.12 7.54
CA ILE A 92 2.08 -8.02 8.79
C ILE A 92 2.69 -8.90 9.89
N LEU A 93 3.06 -10.15 9.57
CA LEU A 93 3.68 -11.05 10.54
C LEU A 93 5.00 -10.48 11.08
N SER A 94 5.80 -9.80 10.25
CA SER A 94 7.01 -9.08 10.68
C SER A 94 6.69 -7.99 11.71
N VAL A 95 5.69 -7.16 11.44
CA VAL A 95 5.25 -6.10 12.37
C VAL A 95 4.81 -6.70 13.72
N ILE A 96 4.04 -7.79 13.69
CA ILE A 96 3.62 -8.50 14.92
C ILE A 96 4.84 -9.02 15.68
N ALA A 97 5.81 -9.61 14.99
CA ALA A 97 7.05 -10.11 15.60
C ALA A 97 7.85 -8.98 16.28
N TYR A 98 7.92 -7.80 15.67
CA TYR A 98 8.55 -6.63 16.29
C TYR A 98 7.82 -6.19 17.57
N ILE A 99 6.48 -6.12 17.53
CA ILE A 99 5.68 -5.74 18.72
C ILE A 99 5.93 -6.72 19.87
N ILE A 100 5.93 -8.02 19.60
CA ILE A 100 6.22 -9.06 20.60
C ILE A 100 7.65 -8.92 21.13
N SER A 101 8.62 -8.68 20.26
CA SER A 101 10.03 -8.52 20.64
C SER A 101 10.24 -7.32 21.56
N ILE A 102 9.62 -6.18 21.25
CA ILE A 102 9.65 -4.98 22.08
C ILE A 102 9.05 -5.27 23.46
N ALA A 103 7.91 -5.97 23.52
CA ALA A 103 7.27 -6.32 24.79
C ALA A 103 8.18 -7.21 25.65
N ILE A 104 8.78 -8.26 25.07
CA ILE A 104 9.68 -9.18 25.79
C ILE A 104 10.92 -8.46 26.31
N ILE A 105 11.60 -7.67 25.46
CA ILE A 105 12.81 -6.93 25.85
C ILE A 105 12.50 -5.89 26.93
N SER A 106 11.34 -5.24 26.85
CA SER A 106 10.92 -4.27 27.88
C SER A 106 10.66 -4.96 29.22
N LEU A 107 10.02 -6.13 29.22
CA LEU A 107 9.77 -6.92 30.44
C LEU A 107 11.08 -7.40 31.08
N ASP A 108 12.02 -7.91 30.28
CA ASP A 108 13.34 -8.33 30.75
C ASP A 108 14.15 -7.14 31.30
N GLY A 109 14.04 -5.97 30.67
CA GLY A 109 14.62 -4.72 31.17
C GLY A 109 14.11 -4.31 32.54
N ILE A 110 12.80 -4.42 32.76
CA ILE A 110 12.18 -4.10 34.06
C ILE A 110 12.65 -5.12 35.11
N ALA A 111 12.62 -6.42 34.80
CA ALA A 111 13.04 -7.45 35.74
C ALA A 111 14.51 -7.31 36.16
N SER A 112 15.41 -7.05 35.20
CA SER A 112 16.84 -6.87 35.45
C SER A 112 17.14 -5.61 36.28
N THR A 113 16.49 -4.47 36.00
CA THR A 113 16.67 -3.24 36.80
C THR A 113 16.20 -3.39 38.25
N HIS A 114 15.14 -4.15 38.52
CA HIS A 114 14.71 -4.48 39.88
C HIS A 114 15.76 -5.29 40.65
N MET A 115 16.42 -6.25 40.01
CA MET A 115 17.51 -7.01 40.65
C MET A 115 18.68 -6.09 41.04
N TYR A 116 19.13 -5.20 40.16
CA TYR A 116 20.24 -4.28 40.47
C TYR A 116 19.89 -3.27 41.58
N SER A 117 18.65 -2.79 41.65
CA SER A 117 18.20 -1.89 42.73
C SER A 117 18.27 -2.53 44.12
N SER A 118 18.08 -3.86 44.19
CA SER A 118 18.11 -4.63 45.45
C SER A 118 19.54 -4.81 45.99
N TYR A 119 20.55 -4.89 45.11
CA TYR A 119 21.96 -4.98 45.50
C TYR A 119 22.61 -3.62 45.77
N GLY A 120 22.15 -2.54 45.13
CA GLY A 120 22.62 -1.17 45.40
C GLY A 120 22.35 -0.71 46.84
N GLY A 121 21.29 -1.22 47.47
CA GLY A 121 21.00 -1.01 48.89
C GLY A 121 21.97 -1.70 49.86
N GLN A 122 22.83 -2.62 49.37
CA GLN A 122 23.81 -3.35 50.18
C GLN A 122 25.22 -2.73 50.15
N GLY A 123 25.39 -1.52 49.59
CA GLY A 123 26.66 -0.78 49.66
C GLY A 123 27.76 -1.24 48.70
N ILE A 124 27.44 -2.13 47.75
CA ILE A 124 28.39 -2.57 46.72
C ILE A 124 28.29 -1.63 45.50
N GLY A 125 29.41 -0.99 45.14
CA GLY A 125 29.47 0.02 44.08
C GLY A 125 29.31 -0.56 42.67
N TYR A 126 28.07 -0.62 42.17
CA TYR A 126 27.73 -1.11 40.82
C TYR A 126 27.24 -0.03 39.84
N THR A 127 27.44 1.25 40.17
CA THR A 127 26.90 2.40 39.41
C THR A 127 27.23 2.37 37.91
N ASN A 128 28.41 1.87 37.52
CA ASN A 128 28.81 1.79 36.11
C ASN A 128 28.13 0.65 35.32
N VAL A 129 27.85 -0.49 35.96
CA VAL A 129 27.23 -1.66 35.30
C VAL A 129 25.74 -1.40 35.07
N ALA A 130 25.06 -0.84 36.07
CA ALA A 130 23.65 -0.48 35.97
C ALA A 130 23.40 0.59 34.89
N THR A 131 24.28 1.61 34.82
CA THR A 131 24.17 2.67 33.81
C THR A 131 24.43 2.13 32.40
N GLY A 132 25.42 1.26 32.22
CA GLY A 132 25.73 0.63 30.93
C GLY A 132 24.59 -0.27 30.42
N ALA A 133 23.97 -1.07 31.30
CA ALA A 133 22.83 -1.92 30.95
C ALA A 133 21.61 -1.08 30.52
N LEU A 134 21.35 0.03 31.20
CA LEU A 134 20.22 0.91 30.92
C LEU A 134 20.40 1.67 29.59
N VAL A 135 21.61 2.16 29.30
CA VAL A 135 21.96 2.76 28.00
C VAL A 135 21.86 1.74 26.87
N GLY A 136 22.34 0.52 27.09
CA GLY A 136 22.23 -0.58 26.12
C GLY A 136 20.77 -0.92 25.78
N LEU A 137 19.93 -1.02 26.80
CA LEU A 137 18.50 -1.32 26.63
C LEU A 137 17.75 -0.21 25.90
N ILE A 138 17.98 1.06 26.26
CA ILE A 138 17.40 2.21 25.57
C ILE A 138 17.84 2.20 24.10
N SER A 139 19.13 1.95 23.83
CA SER A 139 19.66 1.92 22.47
C SER A 139 18.95 0.84 21.63
N ILE A 140 18.81 -0.38 22.16
CA ILE A 140 18.10 -1.48 21.48
C ILE A 140 16.64 -1.11 21.20
N LEU A 141 15.93 -0.55 22.18
CA LEU A 141 14.53 -0.13 22.01
C LEU A 141 14.38 0.94 20.93
N VAL A 142 15.27 1.95 20.92
CA VAL A 142 15.26 3.00 19.89
C VAL A 142 15.46 2.40 18.50
N PHE A 143 16.43 1.49 18.33
CA PHE A 143 16.63 0.80 17.05
C PHE A 143 15.39 0.01 16.63
N LEU A 144 14.80 -0.79 17.52
CA LEU A 144 13.60 -1.58 17.23
C LEU A 144 12.41 -0.70 16.81
N ILE A 145 12.23 0.46 17.45
CA ILE A 145 11.18 1.42 17.08
C ILE A 145 11.43 1.97 15.68
N ILE A 146 12.67 2.32 15.32
CA ILE A 146 13.00 2.81 13.98
C ILE A 146 12.68 1.74 12.93
N PHE A 147 13.09 0.48 13.15
CA PHE A 147 12.77 -0.63 12.24
C PHE A 147 11.26 -0.87 12.13
N LEU A 148 10.53 -0.83 13.25
CA LEU A 148 9.08 -0.97 13.27
C LEU A 148 8.37 0.10 12.42
N VAL A 149 8.81 1.36 12.51
CA VAL A 149 8.25 2.45 11.70
C VAL A 149 8.47 2.22 10.21
N ILE A 150 9.65 1.73 9.83
CA ILE A 150 9.97 1.38 8.44
C ILE A 150 9.09 0.22 7.96
N ASP A 151 8.89 -0.81 8.78
CA ASP A 151 8.04 -1.96 8.45
C ASP A 151 6.57 -1.56 8.29
N ILE A 152 6.05 -0.70 9.16
CA ILE A 152 4.70 -0.15 9.04
C ILE A 152 4.56 0.60 7.70
N TYR A 153 5.56 1.41 7.33
CA TYR A 153 5.56 2.10 6.06
C TYR A 153 5.51 1.13 4.87
N ILE A 154 6.26 0.02 4.94
CA ILE A 154 6.24 -1.05 3.92
C ILE A 154 4.85 -1.68 3.83
N VAL A 155 4.24 -2.08 4.96
CA VAL A 155 2.90 -2.66 5.02
C VAL A 155 1.86 -1.73 4.36
N VAL A 156 1.87 -0.45 4.72
CA VAL A 156 0.94 0.54 4.16
C VAL A 156 1.11 0.66 2.65
N ARG A 157 2.35 0.63 2.16
CA ARG A 157 2.63 0.74 0.73
C ARG A 157 2.21 -0.51 -0.04
N ILE A 158 2.44 -1.71 0.51
CA ILE A 158 1.95 -2.98 -0.06
C ILE A 158 0.42 -3.01 -0.09
N SER A 159 -0.24 -2.54 0.98
CA SER A 159 -1.70 -2.44 1.03
C SER A 159 -2.27 -1.59 -0.12
N LYS A 160 -1.63 -0.46 -0.43
CA LYS A 160 -2.01 0.38 -1.58
C LYS A 160 -1.81 -0.35 -2.91
N ILE A 161 -0.68 -1.02 -3.11
CA ILE A 161 -0.43 -1.83 -4.32
C ILE A 161 -1.51 -2.90 -4.47
N ARG A 162 -1.82 -3.62 -3.40
CA ARG A 162 -2.87 -4.65 -3.37
C ARG A 162 -4.23 -4.07 -3.73
N SER A 163 -4.58 -2.88 -3.23
CA SER A 163 -5.84 -2.21 -3.58
C SER A 163 -5.93 -1.88 -5.07
N TYR A 164 -4.85 -1.39 -5.68
CA TYR A 164 -4.82 -1.16 -7.13
C TYR A 164 -5.02 -2.44 -7.93
N ILE A 165 -4.37 -3.54 -7.52
CA ILE A 165 -4.54 -4.86 -8.16
C ILE A 165 -5.97 -5.38 -8.05
N ILE A 166 -6.61 -5.24 -6.88
CA ILE A 166 -8.00 -5.66 -6.67
C ILE A 166 -8.97 -4.85 -7.55
N ASN A 167 -8.67 -3.57 -7.77
CA ASN A 167 -9.47 -2.68 -8.61
C ASN A 167 -9.17 -2.84 -10.11
N GLY A 168 -8.25 -3.72 -10.51
CA GLY A 168 -7.83 -3.91 -11.91
C GLY A 168 -6.95 -2.78 -12.46
N ASP A 169 -6.45 -1.88 -11.60
CA ASP A 169 -5.59 -0.77 -11.99
C ASP A 169 -4.10 -1.20 -11.94
N TYR A 170 -3.71 -2.07 -12.87
CA TYR A 170 -2.36 -2.66 -12.92
C TYR A 170 -1.28 -1.63 -13.22
N GLU A 171 -1.59 -0.59 -13.99
CA GLU A 171 -0.67 0.52 -14.26
C GLU A 171 -0.30 1.26 -12.97
N SER A 172 -1.30 1.64 -12.17
CA SER A 172 -1.06 2.29 -10.87
C SER A 172 -0.31 1.35 -9.91
N ALA A 173 -0.62 0.05 -9.93
CA ALA A 173 0.08 -0.95 -9.13
C ALA A 173 1.57 -1.07 -9.54
N TYR A 174 1.87 -1.11 -10.84
CA TYR A 174 3.23 -1.18 -11.38
C TYR A 174 4.05 0.06 -11.04
N GLN A 175 3.48 1.25 -11.23
CA GLN A 175 4.13 2.51 -10.89
C GLN A 175 4.44 2.60 -9.39
N LYS A 176 3.54 2.10 -8.55
CA LYS A 176 3.73 2.11 -7.09
C LYS A 176 4.75 1.06 -6.63
N ASN A 177 4.83 -0.08 -7.31
CA ASN A 177 5.75 -1.17 -7.01
C ASN A 177 7.14 -0.98 -7.67
N SER A 178 7.83 0.13 -7.36
CA SER A 178 9.17 0.45 -7.88
C SER A 178 10.24 -0.61 -7.52
N VAL A 179 11.24 -0.83 -8.39
CA VAL A 179 12.40 -1.70 -8.05
C VAL A 179 13.07 -1.24 -6.75
N GLY A 180 13.27 0.08 -6.60
CA GLY A 180 13.84 0.65 -5.38
C GLY A 180 12.99 0.33 -4.13
N PHE A 181 11.66 0.32 -4.25
CA PHE A 181 10.80 -0.12 -3.16
C PHE A 181 10.95 -1.62 -2.86
N GLY A 182 11.05 -2.47 -3.89
CA GLY A 182 11.32 -3.90 -3.70
C GLY A 182 12.63 -4.16 -2.94
N VAL A 183 13.68 -3.39 -3.24
CA VAL A 183 14.97 -3.46 -2.51
C VAL A 183 14.82 -2.97 -1.06
N VAL A 184 14.12 -1.86 -0.83
CA VAL A 184 13.83 -1.38 0.54
C VAL A 184 13.05 -2.43 1.32
N ALA A 185 12.03 -3.04 0.72
CA ALA A 185 11.25 -4.10 1.35
C ALA A 185 12.08 -5.36 1.62
N LEU A 186 13.10 -5.64 0.80
CA LEU A 186 14.03 -6.77 1.00
C LEU A 186 14.94 -6.54 2.21
N ILE A 187 15.46 -5.32 2.38
CA ILE A 187 16.37 -4.97 3.47
C ILE A 187 15.64 -4.89 4.80
N PHE A 188 14.45 -4.27 4.82
CA PHE A 188 13.75 -3.94 6.07
C PHE A 188 12.57 -4.88 6.36
N GLY A 189 11.72 -5.15 5.37
CA GLY A 189 10.52 -5.98 5.51
C GLY A 189 10.74 -7.49 5.34
N GLY A 190 12.00 -7.91 5.23
CA GLY A 190 12.42 -9.30 5.07
C GLY A 190 12.58 -9.76 3.62
N LEU A 191 13.50 -10.72 3.44
CA LEU A 191 13.88 -11.28 2.15
C LEU A 191 12.68 -11.75 1.32
N LEU A 192 11.75 -12.48 1.94
CA LEU A 192 10.58 -13.01 1.24
C LEU A 192 9.67 -11.89 0.74
N THR A 193 9.37 -10.89 1.58
CA THR A 193 8.53 -9.75 1.21
C THR A 193 9.13 -9.01 0.01
N GLY A 194 10.43 -8.71 0.06
CA GLY A 194 11.13 -8.02 -1.02
C GLY A 194 11.16 -8.82 -2.34
N ILE A 195 11.52 -10.10 -2.27
CA ILE A 195 11.59 -10.98 -3.46
C ILE A 195 10.21 -11.12 -4.11
N LEU A 196 9.16 -11.35 -3.32
CA LEU A 196 7.79 -11.48 -3.84
C LEU A 196 7.32 -10.20 -4.53
N LEU A 197 7.65 -9.02 -3.99
CA LEU A 197 7.32 -7.74 -4.62
C LEU A 197 8.11 -7.51 -5.91
N LEU A 198 9.39 -7.89 -5.97
CA LEU A 198 10.21 -7.79 -7.17
C LEU A 198 9.70 -8.71 -8.28
N ILE A 199 9.31 -9.94 -7.95
CA ILE A 199 8.70 -10.87 -8.93
C ILE A 199 7.35 -10.35 -9.40
N ALA A 200 6.50 -9.90 -8.48
CA ALA A 200 5.18 -9.34 -8.81
C ALA A 200 5.29 -8.13 -9.74
N ARG A 201 6.39 -7.37 -9.69
CA ARG A 201 6.61 -6.24 -10.60
C ARG A 201 6.65 -6.68 -12.06
N GLY A 202 7.32 -7.79 -12.39
CA GLY A 202 7.44 -8.26 -13.76
C GLY A 202 6.09 -8.70 -14.34
N ASP A 203 5.27 -9.37 -13.52
CA ASP A 203 3.91 -9.75 -13.89
C ASP A 203 3.00 -8.51 -14.03
N LEU A 204 3.16 -7.49 -13.17
CA LEU A 204 2.44 -6.22 -13.27
C LEU A 204 2.83 -5.39 -14.50
N GLU A 205 4.11 -5.42 -14.90
CA GLU A 205 4.60 -4.76 -16.12
C GLU A 205 3.94 -5.34 -17.37
N ARG A 206 3.84 -6.67 -17.43
CA ARG A 206 3.15 -7.37 -18.52
C ARG A 206 1.68 -7.02 -18.57
N ALA A 207 1.01 -6.97 -17.42
CA ALA A 207 -0.41 -6.62 -17.33
C ALA A 207 -0.70 -5.12 -17.54
N ALA A 208 0.26 -4.23 -17.30
CA ALA A 208 0.12 -2.80 -17.56
C ALA A 208 0.34 -2.43 -19.03
N ASN A 209 1.13 -3.22 -19.76
CA ASN A 209 1.44 -3.00 -21.18
C ASN A 209 0.60 -3.84 -22.16
N SER A 210 -0.24 -4.74 -21.65
CA SER A 210 -1.22 -5.50 -22.44
C SER A 210 -2.45 -4.64 -22.70
#